data_AF-A0A923VUI0-F1
#
_entry.id   AF-A0A923VUI0-F1
#
_cell.length_a   1.000
_cell.length_b   1.000
_cell.length_c   1.000
_cell.angle_alpha   90.00
_cell.angle_beta   90.00
_cell.angle_gamma   90.00
#
_symmetry.space_group_name_H-M   'P 1'
#
loop_
_entity.id
_entity.type
_entity.pdbx_description
1 polymer ?
#
loop_
_entity_poly.entity_id
_entity_poly.type
_entity_poly.pdbx_seq_one_letter_code
_entity_poly.pdbx_strand_id
1 'polypeptide(L)'
;TESAQFNLIDENAKWLSKRKDDNIYSLNISKFKKQQEGIELESKKFKAISQFKDNLVFNSLPYENTLIEKDSVLKEKRVRWHESLSKDAYVEEALNILGDLQPKSLVKSQMPVKGKKGKLVGSL
;
A
#
# COMPACT_ATOMS: atom_id res chain seq x y z
N THR A 1 10.43 5.92 15.14
CA THR A 1 9.73 4.63 15.06
C THR A 1 10.35 3.84 13.93
N GLU A 2 11.29 2.93 14.22
CA GLU A 2 11.85 2.06 13.18
C GLU A 2 10.92 0.88 12.96
N SER A 3 10.23 0.87 11.83
CA SER A 3 9.42 -0.28 11.42
C SER A 3 10.32 -1.31 10.74
N ALA A 4 10.35 -2.53 11.29
CA ALA A 4 11.16 -3.64 10.76
C ALA A 4 10.88 -3.92 9.27
N GLN A 5 9.65 -3.64 8.82
CA GLN A 5 9.23 -3.74 7.42
C GLN A 5 9.95 -2.73 6.53
N PHE A 6 10.08 -1.48 6.98
CA PHE A 6 10.78 -0.43 6.21
C PHE A 6 12.28 -0.66 6.14
N ASN A 7 12.89 -1.21 7.19
CA ASN A 7 14.29 -1.62 7.16
C ASN A 7 14.52 -2.69 6.07
N LEU A 8 13.62 -3.68 5.97
CA LEU A 8 13.70 -4.71 4.94
C LEU A 8 13.48 -4.16 3.52
N ILE A 9 12.59 -3.16 3.37
CA ILE A 9 12.37 -2.45 2.10
C ILE A 9 13.61 -1.65 1.69
N ASP A 10 14.24 -0.93 2.62
CA ASP A 10 15.46 -0.16 2.36
C ASP A 10 16.64 -1.08 1.97
N GLU A 11 16.82 -2.21 2.68
CA GLU A 11 17.81 -3.22 2.30
C GLU A 11 17.56 -3.76 0.88
N ASN A 12 16.31 -4.04 0.52
CA ASN A 12 15.95 -4.51 -0.82
C ASN A 12 16.26 -3.45 -1.89
N ALA A 13 15.96 -2.17 -1.60
CA ALA A 13 16.23 -1.06 -2.52
C ALA A 13 17.74 -0.89 -2.76
N LYS A 14 18.56 -0.93 -1.69
CA LYS A 14 20.03 -0.88 -1.77
C LYS A 14 20.59 -2.07 -2.56
N TRP A 15 20.07 -3.27 -2.30
CA TRP A 15 20.46 -4.48 -3.01
C TRP A 15 20.13 -4.40 -4.51
N LEU A 16 18.92 -3.95 -4.86
CA LEU A 16 18.50 -3.76 -6.24
C LEU A 16 19.36 -2.72 -6.96
N SER A 17 19.68 -1.61 -6.28
CA SER A 17 20.58 -0.58 -6.84
C SER A 17 21.97 -1.16 -7.13
N LYS A 18 22.55 -1.91 -6.19
CA LYS A 18 23.85 -2.56 -6.38
C LYS A 18 23.83 -3.53 -7.57
N ARG A 19 22.76 -4.32 -7.70
CA ARG A 19 22.58 -5.25 -8.83
C ARG A 19 22.40 -4.56 -10.17
N LYS A 20 21.76 -3.40 -10.20
CA LYS A 20 21.53 -2.63 -11.42
C LYS A 20 22.86 -2.23 -12.09
N ASP A 21 23.88 -1.96 -11.27
CA ASP A 21 25.19 -1.52 -11.75
C ASP A 21 26.13 -2.71 -12.09
N ASP A 22 25.78 -3.93 -11.65
CA ASP A 22 26.51 -5.17 -11.94
C ASP A 22 26.21 -5.72 -13.34
N ASN A 23 27.07 -5.38 -14.31
CA ASN A 23 26.94 -5.79 -15.72
C ASN A 23 27.98 -6.84 -16.16
N ILE A 24 28.84 -7.30 -15.25
CA ILE A 24 29.94 -8.22 -15.56
C ILE A 24 29.58 -9.63 -15.09
N TYR A 25 29.49 -10.56 -16.03
CA TYR A 25 29.15 -11.96 -15.73
C TYR A 25 30.29 -12.90 -16.10
N SER A 26 30.51 -13.92 -15.27
CA SER A 26 31.46 -14.98 -15.56
C SER A 26 30.93 -15.90 -16.66
N LEU A 27 31.71 -16.12 -17.72
CA LEU A 27 31.40 -17.10 -18.77
C LEU A 27 31.59 -18.56 -18.31
N ASN A 28 32.23 -18.77 -17.17
CA ASN A 28 32.33 -20.10 -16.57
C ASN A 28 30.99 -20.52 -15.96
N ILE A 29 30.43 -21.63 -16.44
CA ILE A 29 29.10 -22.13 -16.06
C ILE A 29 28.95 -22.45 -14.58
N SER A 30 29.96 -23.03 -13.92
CA SER A 30 29.86 -23.38 -12.50
C SER A 30 29.90 -22.13 -11.62
N LYS A 31 30.73 -21.15 -11.97
CA LYS A 31 30.74 -19.82 -11.31
C LYS A 31 29.42 -19.08 -11.50
N PHE A 32 28.87 -19.08 -12.71
CA PHE A 32 27.58 -18.43 -13.01
C PHE A 32 26.43 -19.04 -12.21
N LYS A 33 26.31 -20.37 -12.17
CA LYS A 33 25.28 -21.06 -11.37
C LYS A 33 25.37 -20.70 -9.89
N LYS A 34 26.58 -20.71 -9.33
CA LYS A 34 26.80 -20.32 -7.92
C LYS A 34 26.40 -18.88 -7.64
N GLN A 35 26.67 -17.95 -8.56
CA GLN A 35 26.23 -16.56 -8.44
C GLN A 35 24.70 -16.47 -8.48
N GLN A 36 24.04 -17.19 -9.41
CA GLN A 36 22.59 -17.19 -9.54
C GLN A 36 21.89 -17.77 -8.30
N GLU A 37 22.43 -18.83 -7.70
CA GLU A 37 21.93 -19.40 -6.45
C GLU A 37 22.00 -18.39 -5.29
N GLY A 38 23.10 -17.64 -5.16
CA GLY A 38 23.24 -16.57 -4.16
C GLY A 38 22.18 -15.48 -4.33
N ILE A 39 21.93 -15.07 -5.58
CA ILE A 39 20.91 -14.09 -5.93
C ILE A 39 19.51 -14.59 -5.56
N GLU A 40 19.22 -15.87 -5.82
CA GLU A 40 17.94 -16.47 -5.48
C GLU A 40 17.72 -16.53 -3.96
N LEU A 41 18.77 -16.83 -3.18
CA LEU A 41 18.72 -16.81 -1.72
C LEU A 41 18.45 -15.40 -1.18
N GLU A 42 19.13 -14.39 -1.70
CA GLU A 42 18.87 -12.99 -1.31
C GLU A 42 17.47 -12.55 -1.72
N SER A 43 17.00 -12.93 -2.92
CA SER A 43 15.64 -12.67 -3.38
C SER A 43 14.58 -13.30 -2.47
N LYS A 44 14.82 -14.51 -1.94
CA LYS A 44 13.92 -15.19 -0.99
C LYS A 44 13.75 -14.40 0.30
N LYS A 45 14.80 -13.72 0.81
CA LYS A 45 14.72 -12.86 2.00
C LYS A 45 13.67 -11.75 1.82
N PHE A 46 13.66 -11.11 0.65
CA PHE A 46 12.78 -9.98 0.36
C PHE A 46 11.33 -10.37 0.02
N LYS A 47 11.03 -11.66 -0.20
CA LYS A 47 9.65 -12.12 -0.39
C LYS A 47 8.77 -11.85 0.82
N ALA A 48 9.35 -11.79 2.02
CA ALA A 48 8.65 -11.46 3.25
C ALA A 48 8.00 -10.07 3.21
N ILE A 49 8.57 -9.12 2.45
CA ILE A 49 7.99 -7.76 2.27
C ILE A 49 6.57 -7.84 1.73
N SER A 50 6.31 -8.75 0.77
CA SER A 50 5.00 -8.90 0.12
C SER A 50 3.95 -9.58 1.00
N GLN A 51 4.35 -10.19 2.12
CA GLN A 51 3.44 -10.86 3.06
C GLN A 51 2.90 -9.91 4.14
N PHE A 52 3.30 -8.65 4.08
CA PHE A 52 2.82 -7.63 4.99
C PHE A 52 1.31 -7.44 4.86
N LYS A 53 0.66 -7.32 6.01
CA LYS A 53 -0.77 -7.06 6.12
C LYS A 53 -0.99 -6.14 7.31
N ASP A 54 -1.64 -5.02 7.05
CA ASP A 54 -2.07 -4.10 8.08
C ASP A 54 -3.39 -4.57 8.72
N ASN A 55 -3.76 -3.94 9.83
CA ASN A 55 -5.05 -4.16 10.50
C ASN A 55 -6.06 -3.03 10.19
N LEU A 56 -5.86 -2.28 9.11
CA LEU A 56 -6.70 -1.13 8.78
C LEU A 56 -7.99 -1.56 8.09
N VAL A 57 -9.09 -0.87 8.42
CA VAL A 57 -10.40 -1.14 7.82
C VAL A 57 -10.74 -0.04 6.82
N PHE A 58 -10.72 -0.40 5.54
CA PHE A 58 -11.06 0.51 4.44
C PHE A 58 -12.56 0.48 4.19
N ASN A 59 -13.21 1.61 4.45
CA ASN A 59 -14.63 1.81 4.20
C ASN A 59 -14.85 2.79 3.07
N SER A 60 -15.84 2.50 2.26
CA SER A 60 -16.24 3.35 1.14
C SER A 60 -17.21 4.44 1.54
N LEU A 61 -17.21 5.53 0.79
CA LEU A 61 -18.05 6.67 1.09
C LEU A 61 -19.53 6.32 0.81
N PRO A 62 -20.49 6.88 1.58
CA PRO A 62 -21.89 6.50 1.45
C PRO A 62 -22.49 6.67 0.04
N TYR A 63 -22.08 7.72 -0.69
CA TYR A 63 -22.55 7.95 -2.06
C TYR A 63 -22.02 6.89 -3.04
N GLU A 64 -20.79 6.41 -2.81
CA GLU A 64 -20.18 5.41 -3.65
C GLU A 64 -20.86 4.05 -3.48
N ASN A 65 -21.31 3.73 -2.26
CA ASN A 65 -22.05 2.49 -2.00
C ASN A 65 -23.26 2.32 -2.91
N THR A 66 -24.00 3.40 -3.14
CA THR A 66 -25.16 3.40 -4.05
C THR A 66 -24.78 3.18 -5.53
N LEU A 67 -23.56 3.52 -5.92
CA LEU A 67 -23.04 3.31 -7.28
C LEU A 67 -22.50 1.89 -7.45
N ILE A 68 -21.86 1.33 -6.42
CA ILE A 68 -21.41 -0.07 -6.39
C ILE A 68 -22.57 -1.04 -6.54
N GLU A 69 -23.67 -0.79 -5.83
CA GLU A 69 -24.82 -1.68 -5.84
C GLU A 69 -25.44 -1.79 -7.24
N LYS A 70 -25.31 -0.73 -8.03
CA LYS A 70 -25.80 -0.67 -9.40
C LYS A 70 -24.84 -1.29 -10.43
N ASP A 71 -23.54 -1.27 -10.16
CA ASP A 71 -22.50 -1.72 -11.10
C ASP A 71 -21.59 -2.79 -10.47
N SER A 72 -21.73 -4.02 -11.00
CA SER A 72 -20.96 -5.19 -10.54
C SER A 72 -19.46 -5.08 -10.83
N VAL A 73 -19.06 -4.39 -11.91
CA VAL A 73 -17.65 -4.21 -12.25
C VAL A 73 -17.00 -3.22 -11.28
N LEU A 74 -17.71 -2.14 -10.91
CA LEU A 74 -17.23 -1.21 -9.89
C LEU A 74 -17.12 -1.87 -8.52
N LYS A 75 -18.01 -2.80 -8.19
CA LYS A 75 -17.92 -3.60 -6.96
C LYS A 75 -16.63 -4.41 -6.89
N GLU A 76 -16.33 -5.18 -7.93
CA GLU A 76 -15.13 -6.02 -7.96
C GLU A 76 -13.85 -5.18 -7.89
N LYS A 77 -13.78 -4.09 -8.68
CA LYS A 77 -12.64 -3.17 -8.65
C LYS A 77 -12.37 -2.61 -7.26
N ARG A 78 -13.43 -2.24 -6.53
CA ARG A 78 -13.29 -1.72 -5.18
C ARG A 78 -12.88 -2.77 -4.18
N VAL A 79 -13.46 -3.96 -4.21
CA VAL A 79 -13.04 -5.06 -3.31
C VAL A 79 -11.55 -5.33 -3.49
N ARG A 80 -11.09 -5.41 -4.74
CA ARG A 80 -9.68 -5.56 -5.06
C ARG A 80 -8.82 -4.39 -4.56
N TRP A 81 -9.33 -3.16 -4.68
CA TRP A 81 -8.61 -1.98 -4.18
C TRP A 81 -8.48 -1.98 -2.65
N HIS A 82 -9.56 -2.28 -1.91
CA HIS A 82 -9.49 -2.41 -0.46
C HIS A 82 -8.56 -3.54 -0.02
N GLU A 83 -8.55 -4.68 -0.73
CA GLU A 83 -7.59 -5.76 -0.45
C GLU A 83 -6.14 -5.31 -0.70
N SER A 84 -5.90 -4.57 -1.78
CA SER A 84 -4.57 -4.01 -2.08
C SER A 84 -4.12 -3.00 -1.02
N LEU A 85 -5.03 -2.15 -0.54
CA LEU A 85 -4.73 -1.16 0.49
C LEU A 85 -4.35 -1.82 1.81
N SER A 86 -4.99 -2.95 2.16
CA SER A 86 -4.66 -3.71 3.39
C SER A 86 -3.25 -4.33 3.42
N LYS A 87 -2.55 -4.29 2.28
CA LYS A 87 -1.17 -4.79 2.14
C LYS A 87 -0.16 -3.64 1.98
N ASP A 88 -0.62 -2.39 2.06
CA ASP A 88 0.19 -1.21 1.79
C ASP A 88 0.82 -0.66 3.08
N ALA A 89 2.09 -1.00 3.30
CA ALA A 89 2.87 -0.52 4.45
C ALA A 89 3.04 1.01 4.50
N TYR A 90 2.95 1.71 3.36
CA TYR A 90 3.12 3.16 3.32
C TYR A 90 1.90 3.90 3.84
N VAL A 91 0.70 3.35 3.68
CA VAL A 91 -0.54 3.94 4.19
C VAL A 91 -0.53 3.92 5.72
N GLU A 92 -0.13 2.80 6.32
CA GLU A 92 0.02 2.70 7.78
C GLU A 92 1.05 3.71 8.31
N GLU A 93 2.22 3.80 7.68
CA GLU A 93 3.26 4.72 8.12
C GLU A 93 2.86 6.19 7.93
N ALA A 94 2.16 6.53 6.85
CA ALA A 94 1.63 7.86 6.64
C ALA A 94 0.65 8.27 7.76
N LEU A 95 -0.16 7.33 8.27
CA LEU A 95 -1.04 7.57 9.41
C LEU A 95 -0.25 7.76 10.70
N ASN A 96 0.81 6.97 10.93
CA ASN A 96 1.69 7.12 12.08
C ASN A 96 2.38 8.49 12.08
N ILE A 97 2.99 8.87 10.94
CA ILE A 97 3.63 10.17 10.74
C ILE A 97 2.63 11.31 10.94
N LEU A 98 1.41 11.18 10.39
CA LEU A 98 0.37 12.18 10.60
C LEU A 98 0.02 12.33 12.09
N GLY A 99 -0.08 11.23 12.83
CA GLY A 99 -0.27 11.25 14.28
C GLY A 99 0.85 11.96 15.04
N ASP A 100 2.10 11.79 14.59
CA ASP A 100 3.27 12.46 15.17
C ASP A 100 3.32 13.96 14.83
N LEU A 101 2.87 14.36 13.63
CA LEU A 101 2.81 15.75 13.19
C LEU A 101 1.67 16.55 13.84
N GLN A 102 0.60 15.87 14.29
CA GLN A 102 -0.52 16.55 14.94
C GLN A 102 -0.09 17.08 16.32
N PRO A 103 -0.19 18.39 16.59
CA PRO A 103 0.07 18.92 17.92
C PRO A 103 -0.93 18.29 18.90
N LYS A 104 -0.44 17.85 20.08
CA LYS A 104 -1.23 17.16 21.13
C LYS A 104 -2.35 18.01 21.77
N SER A 105 -2.82 19.08 21.13
CA SER A 105 -3.83 19.98 21.67
C SER A 105 -5.02 20.17 20.72
N LEU A 106 -6.17 19.66 21.16
CA LEU A 106 -7.50 20.24 20.98
C LEU A 106 -8.01 20.38 19.53
N VAL A 107 -8.88 19.47 19.11
CA VAL A 107 -10.26 19.74 18.65
C VAL A 107 -10.76 18.51 17.88
N LYS A 108 -11.60 17.73 18.55
CA LYS A 108 -12.50 16.76 17.91
C LYS A 108 -13.63 17.56 17.26
N SER A 109 -13.35 18.33 16.21
CA SER A 109 -14.40 18.91 15.37
C SER A 109 -14.81 17.86 14.35
N GLN A 110 -15.92 17.20 14.67
CA GLN A 110 -16.68 16.37 13.76
C GLN A 110 -16.86 17.10 12.42
N MET A 111 -16.28 16.58 11.34
CA MET A 111 -16.42 17.16 10.00
C MET A 111 -17.91 17.21 9.63
N PRO A 112 -18.49 18.38 9.27
CA PRO A 112 -19.86 18.45 8.84
C PRO A 112 -19.97 17.89 7.42
N VAL A 113 -20.50 16.67 7.27
CA VAL A 113 -20.98 16.15 5.98
C VAL A 113 -22.22 16.95 5.59
N LYS A 114 -22.00 18.07 4.89
CA LYS A 114 -23.08 18.92 4.37
C LYS A 114 -23.73 18.25 3.18
N GLY A 115 -24.71 17.38 3.44
CA GLY A 115 -25.64 16.90 2.42
C GLY A 115 -26.49 18.06 1.90
N LYS A 116 -26.21 18.53 0.67
CA LYS A 116 -27.15 19.39 -0.06
C LYS A 116 -28.41 18.57 -0.37
N LYS A 117 -29.46 18.72 0.45
CA LYS A 117 -30.82 18.36 0.05
C LYS A 117 -31.25 19.31 -1.06
N GLY A 118 -31.20 18.85 -2.31
CA GLY A 118 -31.94 19.49 -3.39
C GLY A 118 -33.43 19.32 -3.15
N LYS A 119 -34.15 20.44 -2.98
CA LYS A 119 -35.60 20.49 -3.04
C LYS A 119 -35.97 21.53 -4.10
N LEU A 120 -37.13 21.30 -4.74
CA LEU A 120 -37.89 22.16 -5.67
C LEU A 120 -37.49 21.88 -7.15
N VAL A 121 -38.39 21.62 -8.12
CA VAL A 121 -39.84 21.86 -8.32
C VAL A 121 -40.34 20.74 -9.27
N GLY A 122 -41.44 20.03 -9.02
CA GLY A 122 -42.77 20.33 -9.58
C GLY A 122 -42.86 20.14 -11.11
N SER A 123 -43.57 19.10 -11.56
CA SER A 123 -44.29 19.09 -12.84
C SER A 123 -45.55 18.25 -12.66
N LEU A 124 -46.64 18.77 -13.22
CA LEU A 124 -47.97 18.15 -13.32
C LEU A 124 -47.90 16.71 -13.82
#